data_AF-W4LA22-F1
#
_entry.id   AF-W4LA22-F1
#
_cell.length_a   1.000
_cell.length_b   1.000
_cell.length_c   1.000
_cell.angle_alpha   90.00
_cell.angle_beta   90.00
_cell.angle_gamma   90.00
#
_symmetry.space_group_name_H-M   'P 1'
#
loop_
_entity.id
_entity.type
_entity.pdbx_description
1 polymer ?
#
loop_
_entity_poly.entity_id
_entity_poly.type
_entity_poly.pdbx_seq_one_letter_code
_entity_poly.pdbx_strand_id
1 'polypeptide(L)'
;ADTTYGRETRQLAAKPPQPGANLVTTLDFDLQRIAEELLDAESHTGSMVVMDPRNGQILAMASRPAFDPNSFASRLSATAWSALTTHPKKPLHNRAIQGQYPPGSVFKMITALAVLEEGVATERTQVCCPGHYVYGRRVYRDWKRTGHGCVTVYEALAQSCDVYFYHMGQELGIDRLAHYAKAFGLGKVTGFAPQREARGLVPSSQWKRRARGEPWYGGETLSVAIGQGYTSVSPLQVANFIATLANGGSLYQPYAVLRQESSSGVLMEVFKPKLLGQLDLQPQHLKAVVQGMWQVVNGPRGTGRRARH
;
A
#
# COMPACT_ATOMS: atom_id res chain seq x y z
N ALA A 1 3.98 -10.32 68.00
CA ALA A 1 4.70 -9.21 67.36
C ALA A 1 3.66 -8.26 66.79
N ASP A 2 3.78 -6.99 67.16
CA ASP A 2 2.77 -5.94 67.00
C ASP A 2 2.41 -5.69 65.52
N THR A 3 1.17 -5.97 65.14
CA THR A 3 0.62 -5.80 63.77
C THR A 3 -0.09 -4.46 63.57
N THR A 4 -0.01 -3.54 64.54
CA THR A 4 -0.69 -2.24 64.53
C THR A 4 -0.30 -1.31 63.38
N TYR A 5 0.81 -1.59 62.66
CA TYR A 5 1.32 -0.77 61.55
C TYR A 5 1.05 -1.33 60.14
N GLY A 6 0.24 -2.38 60.00
CA GLY A 6 -0.11 -2.94 58.68
C GLY A 6 1.08 -3.49 57.88
N ARG A 7 2.17 -3.86 58.56
CA ARG A 7 3.33 -4.51 57.93
C ARG A 7 3.00 -5.97 57.60
N GLU A 8 3.33 -6.39 56.39
CA GLU A 8 3.16 -7.75 55.94
C GLU A 8 4.03 -8.69 56.78
N THR A 9 3.41 -9.63 57.51
CA THR A 9 4.11 -10.53 58.45
C THR A 9 4.29 -11.93 57.90
N ARG A 10 3.36 -12.39 57.05
CA ARG A 10 3.39 -13.71 56.41
C ARG A 10 2.42 -13.77 55.23
N GLN A 11 2.88 -14.29 54.10
CA GLN A 11 2.00 -14.64 52.98
C GLN A 11 1.31 -15.98 53.28
N LEU A 12 -0.02 -15.96 53.44
CA LEU A 12 -0.81 -17.14 53.78
C LEU A 12 -1.16 -17.99 52.54
N ALA A 13 -1.37 -17.34 51.40
CA ALA A 13 -1.63 -17.98 50.12
C ALA A 13 -1.23 -17.04 48.98
N ALA A 14 -0.78 -17.62 47.87
CA ALA A 14 -0.47 -16.92 46.64
C ALA A 14 -1.10 -17.68 45.47
N LYS A 15 -1.81 -16.97 44.60
CA LYS A 15 -2.18 -17.50 43.29
C LYS A 15 -1.14 -16.97 42.29
N PRO A 16 -0.26 -17.82 41.74
CA PRO A 16 0.78 -17.34 40.83
C PRO A 16 0.13 -16.73 39.57
N PRO A 17 0.74 -15.70 38.98
CA PRO A 17 0.30 -15.18 37.70
C PRO A 17 0.49 -16.25 36.62
N GLN A 18 -0.42 -16.28 35.65
CA GLN A 18 -0.23 -17.08 34.44
C GLN A 18 0.57 -16.22 33.45
N PRO A 19 1.76 -16.67 33.00
CA PRO A 19 2.51 -15.96 31.99
C PRO A 19 1.67 -15.73 30.73
N GLY A 20 1.90 -14.58 30.08
CA GLY A 20 1.36 -14.34 28.75
C GLY A 20 1.88 -15.36 27.74
N ALA A 21 1.17 -15.48 26.63
CA ALA A 21 1.59 -16.33 25.54
C ALA A 21 2.72 -15.68 24.72
N ASN A 22 3.59 -16.51 24.16
CA ASN A 22 4.60 -16.10 23.20
C ASN A 22 3.93 -15.90 21.84
N LEU A 23 4.34 -14.84 21.13
CA LEU A 23 3.92 -14.58 19.75
C LEU A 23 5.08 -14.84 18.81
N VAL A 24 4.87 -15.73 17.84
CA VAL A 24 5.80 -15.94 16.74
C VAL A 24 5.30 -15.11 15.57
N THR A 25 6.12 -14.20 15.07
CA THR A 25 5.76 -13.29 13.99
C THR A 25 6.09 -13.87 12.61
N THR A 26 5.55 -13.26 11.57
CA THR A 26 5.94 -13.52 10.17
C THR A 26 7.12 -12.65 9.74
N LEU A 27 7.55 -11.72 10.60
CA LEU A 27 8.62 -10.78 10.29
C LEU A 27 9.96 -11.52 10.22
N ASP A 28 10.66 -11.31 9.13
CA ASP A 28 12.05 -11.71 8.98
C ASP A 28 12.93 -10.58 9.49
N PHE A 29 13.76 -10.88 10.50
CA PHE A 29 14.60 -9.89 11.17
C PHE A 29 15.62 -9.27 10.21
N ASP A 30 16.25 -10.08 9.35
CA ASP A 30 17.25 -9.60 8.41
C ASP A 30 16.63 -8.73 7.32
N LEU A 31 15.45 -9.11 6.81
CA LEU A 31 14.71 -8.27 5.87
C LEU A 31 14.26 -6.95 6.49
N GLN A 32 13.76 -6.98 7.74
CA GLN A 32 13.37 -5.77 8.45
C GLN A 32 14.56 -4.83 8.64
N ARG A 33 15.72 -5.37 9.07
CA ARG A 33 16.95 -4.61 9.26
C ARG A 33 17.42 -3.97 7.94
N ILE A 34 17.46 -4.74 6.85
CA ILE A 34 17.84 -4.23 5.53
C ILE A 34 16.88 -3.13 5.06
N ALA A 35 15.57 -3.33 5.22
CA ALA A 35 14.56 -2.34 4.83
C ALA A 35 14.74 -1.01 5.58
N GLU A 36 15.07 -1.09 6.86
CA GLU A 36 15.36 0.05 7.71
C GLU A 36 16.67 0.77 7.32
N GLU A 37 17.77 0.04 7.13
CA GLU A 37 19.07 0.57 6.72
C GLU A 37 18.98 1.29 5.37
N LEU A 38 18.26 0.71 4.39
CA LEU A 38 18.06 1.32 3.08
C LEU A 38 17.25 2.62 3.17
N LEU A 39 16.21 2.67 4.00
CA LEU A 39 15.42 3.88 4.20
C LEU A 39 16.23 5.00 4.88
N ASP A 40 17.08 4.64 5.83
CA ASP A 40 17.96 5.58 6.52
C ASP A 40 19.04 6.12 5.57
N ALA A 41 19.62 5.28 4.72
CA ALA A 41 20.65 5.68 3.76
C ALA A 41 20.12 6.60 2.64
N GLU A 42 18.98 6.26 2.04
CA GLU A 42 18.52 6.91 0.80
C GLU A 42 17.55 8.07 1.04
N SER A 43 16.58 7.87 1.94
CA SER A 43 15.39 8.72 1.99
C SER A 43 15.29 9.53 3.28
N HIS A 44 15.85 9.01 4.39
CA HIS A 44 15.73 9.54 5.76
C HIS A 44 14.26 9.75 6.23
N THR A 45 13.25 9.50 5.39
CA THR A 45 11.82 9.68 5.63
C THR A 45 11.01 8.88 4.59
N GLY A 46 10.53 7.71 4.96
CA GLY A 46 9.81 6.83 4.04
C GLY A 46 9.25 5.60 4.72
N SER A 47 8.78 4.65 3.92
CA SER A 47 8.30 3.35 4.39
C SER A 47 8.57 2.27 3.38
N MET A 48 8.77 1.04 3.86
CA MET A 48 8.93 -0.15 3.03
C MET A 48 8.06 -1.26 3.61
N VAL A 49 7.34 -1.96 2.75
CA VAL A 49 6.51 -3.10 3.13
C VAL A 49 6.89 -4.26 2.21
N VAL A 50 7.29 -5.38 2.81
CA VAL A 50 7.58 -6.62 2.12
C VAL A 50 6.50 -7.62 2.52
N MET A 51 5.80 -8.15 1.52
CA MET A 51 4.65 -9.04 1.72
C MET A 51 4.81 -10.29 0.86
N ASP A 52 4.50 -11.44 1.42
CA ASP A 52 4.37 -12.68 0.64
C ASP A 52 3.02 -12.67 -0.12
N PRO A 53 3.04 -12.64 -1.46
CA PRO A 53 1.82 -12.55 -2.24
C PRO A 53 0.94 -13.79 -2.13
N ARG A 54 1.48 -14.94 -1.73
CA ARG A 54 0.74 -16.21 -1.68
C ARG A 54 -0.26 -16.26 -0.53
N ASN A 55 -0.09 -15.41 0.48
CA ASN A 55 -0.83 -15.56 1.73
C ASN A 55 -1.05 -14.24 2.52
N GLY A 56 -0.41 -13.12 2.16
CA GLY A 56 -0.54 -11.85 2.87
C GLY A 56 0.34 -11.71 4.12
N GLN A 57 1.32 -12.59 4.34
CA GLN A 57 2.28 -12.45 5.44
C GLN A 57 3.12 -11.19 5.24
N ILE A 58 3.26 -10.39 6.30
CA ILE A 58 4.21 -9.27 6.33
C ILE A 58 5.57 -9.80 6.76
N LEU A 59 6.55 -9.73 5.86
CA LEU A 59 7.93 -10.15 6.14
C LEU A 59 8.77 -8.99 6.68
N ALA A 60 8.47 -7.76 6.25
CA ALA A 60 9.05 -6.54 6.81
C ALA A 60 8.07 -5.37 6.67
N MET A 61 8.06 -4.46 7.66
CA MET A 61 7.29 -3.22 7.65
C MET A 61 8.10 -2.12 8.34
N ALA A 62 8.88 -1.39 7.55
CA ALA A 62 9.73 -0.30 8.02
C ALA A 62 9.03 1.06 7.81
N SER A 63 9.20 1.97 8.78
CA SER A 63 8.76 3.35 8.71
C SER A 63 9.84 4.25 9.30
N ARG A 64 10.33 5.20 8.50
CA ARG A 64 11.40 6.13 8.89
C ARG A 64 10.97 7.60 8.79
N PRO A 65 11.52 8.49 9.65
CA PRO A 65 12.37 8.17 10.79
C PRO A 65 11.61 7.44 11.89
N ALA A 66 12.32 6.64 12.68
CA ALA A 66 11.78 5.89 13.82
C ALA A 66 12.28 6.50 15.14
N PHE A 67 11.95 5.84 16.25
CA PHE A 67 12.44 6.15 17.59
C PHE A 67 12.82 4.83 18.29
N ASP A 68 13.66 4.90 19.32
CA ASP A 68 13.99 3.73 20.13
C ASP A 68 12.80 3.38 21.05
N PRO A 69 12.14 2.21 20.87
CA PRO A 69 11.04 1.80 21.72
C PRO A 69 11.44 1.61 23.19
N ASN A 70 12.73 1.33 23.48
CA ASN A 70 13.20 1.19 24.87
C ASN A 70 13.09 2.49 25.66
N SER A 71 13.07 3.64 24.99
CA SER A 71 12.81 4.93 25.65
C SER A 71 11.44 4.98 26.33
N PHE A 72 10.46 4.20 25.87
CA PHE A 72 9.11 4.08 26.45
C PHE A 72 8.99 3.01 27.54
N ALA A 73 9.98 2.13 27.70
CA ALA A 73 9.97 1.11 28.74
C ALA A 73 10.13 1.71 30.16
N SER A 74 10.65 2.94 30.23
CA SER A 74 10.77 3.72 31.46
C SER A 74 10.01 5.04 31.33
N ARG A 75 9.92 5.81 32.43
CA ARG A 75 9.25 7.12 32.41
C ARG A 75 10.03 8.09 31.52
N LEU A 76 9.47 8.40 30.35
CA LEU A 76 9.99 9.44 29.46
C LEU A 76 10.04 10.80 30.16
N SER A 77 11.15 11.52 29.96
CA SER A 77 11.23 12.92 30.36
C SER A 77 10.32 13.77 29.47
N ALA A 78 9.84 14.90 30.01
CA ALA A 78 9.06 15.87 29.23
C ALA A 78 9.84 16.39 28.00
N THR A 79 11.17 16.49 28.12
CA THR A 79 12.05 16.90 27.02
C THR A 79 12.12 15.87 25.90
N ALA A 80 12.30 14.58 26.23
CA ALA A 80 12.32 13.49 25.24
C ALA A 80 10.96 13.35 24.55
N TRP A 81 9.87 13.45 25.31
CA TRP A 81 8.52 13.44 24.75
C TRP A 81 8.26 14.61 23.80
N SER A 82 8.66 15.83 24.20
CA SER A 82 8.56 17.02 23.35
C SER A 82 9.36 16.85 22.06
N ALA A 83 10.59 16.31 22.14
CA ALA A 83 11.42 16.05 20.97
C ALA A 83 10.75 15.10 19.97
N LEU A 84 10.05 14.05 20.42
CA LEU A 84 9.34 13.11 19.54
C LEU A 84 8.07 13.70 18.92
N THR A 85 7.28 14.43 19.72
CA THR A 85 5.97 14.95 19.31
C THR A 85 6.05 16.19 18.44
N THR A 86 7.08 17.02 18.62
CA THR A 86 7.30 18.24 17.83
C THR A 86 8.24 18.03 16.64
N HIS A 87 8.83 16.83 16.51
CA HIS A 87 9.77 16.55 15.43
C HIS A 87 9.13 16.78 14.05
N PRO A 88 9.76 17.58 13.16
CA PRO A 88 9.17 17.95 11.87
C PRO A 88 8.90 16.72 10.98
N LYS A 89 9.75 15.68 11.11
CA LYS A 89 9.60 14.41 10.39
C LYS A 89 8.71 13.38 11.10
N LYS A 90 7.99 13.72 12.17
CA LYS A 90 6.92 12.87 12.78
C LYS A 90 7.30 11.38 12.95
N PRO A 91 8.26 11.02 13.82
CA PRO A 91 8.71 9.64 14.00
C PRO A 91 7.67 8.72 14.66
N LEU A 92 6.71 9.29 15.39
CA LEU A 92 5.58 8.54 15.97
C LEU A 92 4.53 8.10 14.92
N HIS A 93 4.64 8.58 13.69
CA HIS A 93 3.72 8.27 12.61
C HIS A 93 4.20 7.03 11.84
N ASN A 94 3.42 5.96 11.88
CA ASN A 94 3.70 4.76 11.10
C ASN A 94 3.24 4.99 9.65
N ARG A 95 4.19 5.37 8.80
CA ARG A 95 3.94 5.71 7.39
C ARG A 95 3.37 4.55 6.58
N ALA A 96 3.70 3.31 6.93
CA ALA A 96 3.23 2.13 6.20
C ALA A 96 1.71 1.97 6.27
N ILE A 97 1.09 2.30 7.41
CA ILE A 97 -0.35 2.11 7.65
C ILE A 97 -1.15 3.41 7.80
N GLN A 98 -0.52 4.49 8.24
CA GLN A 98 -1.17 5.79 8.49
C GLN A 98 -0.87 6.82 7.40
N GLY A 99 0.19 6.61 6.61
CA GLY A 99 0.54 7.47 5.49
C GLY A 99 -0.56 7.45 4.43
N GLN A 100 -0.88 8.63 3.89
CA GLN A 100 -1.85 8.78 2.81
C GLN A 100 -1.20 9.60 1.71
N TYR A 101 -0.90 8.92 0.60
CA TYR A 101 -0.19 9.51 -0.53
C TYR A 101 -0.97 9.24 -1.80
N PRO A 102 -0.96 10.15 -2.78
CA PRO A 102 -1.32 9.77 -4.15
C PRO A 102 -0.45 8.59 -4.56
N PRO A 103 -1.03 7.46 -5.02
CA PRO A 103 -0.24 6.31 -5.46
C PRO A 103 0.66 6.66 -6.66
N GLY A 104 0.27 7.66 -7.45
CA GLY A 104 0.94 7.98 -8.70
C GLY A 104 0.89 6.79 -9.66
N SER A 105 1.94 6.64 -10.47
CA SER A 105 1.93 5.73 -11.62
C SER A 105 1.79 4.25 -11.28
N VAL A 106 1.91 3.82 -10.02
CA VAL A 106 1.58 2.42 -9.65
C VAL A 106 0.09 2.12 -9.86
N PHE A 107 -0.77 3.14 -9.86
CA PHE A 107 -2.19 3.00 -10.13
C PHE A 107 -2.49 2.61 -11.59
N LYS A 108 -1.55 2.84 -12.51
CA LYS A 108 -1.71 2.54 -13.95
C LYS A 108 -1.95 1.06 -14.23
N MET A 109 -1.48 0.16 -13.35
CA MET A 109 -1.79 -1.26 -13.45
C MET A 109 -3.29 -1.55 -13.23
N ILE A 110 -3.95 -0.82 -12.32
CA ILE A 110 -5.41 -0.92 -12.13
C ILE A 110 -6.13 -0.38 -13.36
N THR A 111 -5.73 0.80 -13.84
CA THR A 111 -6.32 1.39 -15.05
C THR A 111 -6.13 0.48 -16.27
N ALA A 112 -4.93 -0.07 -16.47
CA ALA A 112 -4.61 -1.00 -17.57
C ALA A 112 -5.48 -2.24 -17.52
N LEU A 113 -5.59 -2.88 -16.35
CA LEU A 113 -6.40 -4.08 -16.21
C LEU A 113 -7.88 -3.79 -16.44
N ALA A 114 -8.40 -2.71 -15.85
CA ALA A 114 -9.80 -2.33 -16.00
C ALA A 114 -10.19 -2.05 -17.46
N VAL A 115 -9.33 -1.40 -18.26
CA VAL A 115 -9.67 -1.16 -19.67
C VAL A 115 -9.62 -2.43 -20.53
N LEU A 116 -8.79 -3.39 -20.17
CA LEU A 116 -8.72 -4.69 -20.86
C LEU A 116 -9.92 -5.57 -20.48
N GLU A 117 -10.20 -5.73 -19.18
CA GLU A 117 -11.34 -6.53 -18.68
C GLU A 117 -12.68 -6.06 -19.24
N GLU A 118 -12.82 -4.76 -19.43
CA GLU A 118 -14.06 -4.20 -19.92
C GLU A 118 -14.12 -4.00 -21.44
N GLY A 119 -13.09 -4.44 -22.18
CA GLY A 119 -13.04 -4.33 -23.63
C GLY A 119 -12.95 -2.89 -24.17
N VAL A 120 -12.59 -1.91 -23.34
CA VAL A 120 -12.32 -0.52 -23.78
C VAL A 120 -11.08 -0.48 -24.66
N ALA A 121 -10.11 -1.34 -24.37
CA ALA A 121 -8.93 -1.55 -25.17
C ALA A 121 -8.58 -3.03 -25.26
N THR A 122 -7.80 -3.37 -26.27
CA THR A 122 -7.10 -4.65 -26.35
C THR A 122 -5.61 -4.43 -26.11
N GLU A 123 -4.86 -5.50 -25.93
CA GLU A 123 -3.40 -5.48 -25.86
C GLU A 123 -2.73 -4.81 -27.07
N ARG A 124 -3.44 -4.75 -28.21
CA ARG A 124 -2.96 -4.18 -29.47
C ARG A 124 -3.43 -2.74 -29.70
N THR A 125 -4.35 -2.23 -28.89
CA THR A 125 -4.83 -0.85 -29.02
C THR A 125 -3.67 0.12 -28.81
N GLN A 126 -3.44 0.98 -29.79
CA GLN A 126 -2.37 1.97 -29.75
C GLN A 126 -2.93 3.36 -29.42
N VAL A 127 -2.20 4.09 -28.57
CA VAL A 127 -2.41 5.53 -28.34
C VAL A 127 -1.13 6.26 -28.67
N CYS A 128 -1.23 7.28 -29.51
CA CYS A 128 -0.10 8.14 -29.85
C CYS A 128 0.03 9.27 -28.82
N CYS A 129 1.18 9.31 -28.15
CA CYS A 129 1.49 10.28 -27.12
C CYS A 129 2.41 11.38 -27.67
N PRO A 130 1.90 12.59 -27.96
CA PRO A 130 2.71 13.75 -28.34
C PRO A 130 3.26 14.52 -27.12
N GLY A 131 3.26 13.92 -25.93
CA GLY A 131 3.73 14.53 -24.68
C GLY A 131 2.67 15.35 -23.93
N HIS A 132 1.44 15.39 -24.43
CA HIS A 132 0.31 16.04 -23.79
C HIS A 132 -1.03 15.46 -24.29
N TYR A 133 -2.09 15.75 -23.53
CA TYR A 133 -3.47 15.42 -23.81
C TYR A 133 -4.35 16.66 -23.57
N VAL A 134 -5.23 16.99 -24.50
CA VAL A 134 -6.10 18.17 -24.41
C VAL A 134 -7.52 17.72 -24.05
N TYR A 135 -8.06 18.27 -22.96
CA TYR A 135 -9.45 18.02 -22.55
C TYR A 135 -10.15 19.34 -22.28
N GLY A 136 -11.17 19.66 -23.08
CA GLY A 136 -11.82 20.96 -23.06
C GLY A 136 -10.81 22.08 -23.28
N ARG A 137 -10.68 22.99 -22.32
CA ARG A 137 -9.74 24.13 -22.36
C ARG A 137 -8.42 23.89 -21.62
N ARG A 138 -8.16 22.65 -21.15
CA ARG A 138 -7.01 22.33 -20.32
C ARG A 138 -6.07 21.35 -21.02
N VAL A 139 -4.76 21.55 -20.81
CA VAL A 139 -3.70 20.66 -21.27
C VAL A 139 -3.17 19.85 -20.09
N TYR A 140 -3.21 18.54 -20.22
CA TYR A 140 -2.64 17.56 -19.30
C TYR A 140 -1.33 17.08 -19.88
N ARG A 141 -0.23 17.28 -19.17
CA ARG A 141 1.11 16.96 -19.68
C ARG A 141 1.46 15.52 -19.35
N ASP A 142 2.21 14.91 -20.25
CA ASP A 142 2.98 13.72 -19.96
C ASP A 142 4.29 14.13 -19.26
N TRP A 143 4.85 13.26 -18.42
CA TRP A 143 6.17 13.46 -17.84
C TRP A 143 7.27 13.61 -18.92
N LYS A 144 7.10 12.97 -20.08
CA LYS A 144 8.00 13.08 -21.24
C LYS A 144 7.47 14.09 -22.24
N ARG A 145 8.07 15.29 -22.24
CA ARG A 145 7.68 16.43 -23.11
C ARG A 145 7.68 16.11 -24.60
N THR A 146 8.61 15.27 -25.07
CA THR A 146 8.70 14.86 -26.48
C THR A 146 7.72 13.75 -26.84
N GLY A 147 7.00 13.20 -25.86
CA GLY A 147 6.09 12.10 -26.05
C GLY A 147 6.75 10.73 -26.15
N HIS A 148 5.90 9.72 -26.30
CA HIS A 148 6.28 8.31 -26.32
C HIS A 148 6.13 7.66 -27.70
N GLY A 149 5.70 8.43 -28.71
CA GLY A 149 5.22 7.86 -29.97
C GLY A 149 3.90 7.13 -29.75
N CYS A 150 3.57 6.20 -30.64
CA CYS A 150 2.41 5.32 -30.47
C CYS A 150 2.80 4.12 -29.60
N VAL A 151 2.05 3.93 -28.52
CA VAL A 151 2.30 2.91 -27.50
C VAL A 151 1.06 2.06 -27.29
N THR A 152 1.25 0.77 -27.10
CA THR A 152 0.25 -0.15 -26.55
C THR A 152 0.27 -0.12 -25.02
N VAL A 153 -0.61 -0.88 -24.38
CA VAL A 153 -0.60 -1.06 -22.91
C VAL A 153 0.77 -1.51 -22.38
N TYR A 154 1.50 -2.34 -23.13
CA TYR A 154 2.82 -2.83 -22.73
C TYR A 154 3.83 -1.69 -22.64
N GLU A 155 3.97 -0.92 -23.73
CA GLU A 155 4.92 0.20 -23.74
C GLU A 155 4.47 1.35 -22.83
N ALA A 156 3.15 1.54 -22.67
CA ALA A 156 2.60 2.55 -21.78
C ALA A 156 2.91 2.24 -20.31
N LEU A 157 2.81 0.97 -19.88
CA LEU A 157 3.26 0.56 -18.55
C LEU A 157 4.78 0.66 -18.43
N ALA A 158 5.53 0.12 -19.39
CA ALA A 158 6.99 0.11 -19.37
C ALA A 158 7.61 1.51 -19.25
N GLN A 159 7.06 2.47 -20.00
CA GLN A 159 7.53 3.87 -20.03
C GLN A 159 6.70 4.78 -19.11
N SER A 160 5.72 4.24 -18.39
CA SER A 160 4.79 5.04 -17.56
C SER A 160 4.16 6.21 -18.34
N CYS A 161 3.71 6.00 -19.59
CA CYS A 161 3.13 7.06 -20.43
C CYS A 161 1.80 7.57 -19.87
N ASP A 162 1.72 8.83 -19.44
CA ASP A 162 0.51 9.40 -18.86
C ASP A 162 -0.60 9.56 -19.90
N VAL A 163 -0.27 9.97 -21.13
CA VAL A 163 -1.27 10.23 -22.19
C VAL A 163 -2.07 8.97 -22.55
N TYR A 164 -1.43 7.81 -22.60
CA TYR A 164 -2.14 6.54 -22.78
C TYR A 164 -3.21 6.37 -21.68
N PHE A 165 -2.84 6.58 -20.41
CA PHE A 165 -3.75 6.41 -19.28
C PHE A 165 -4.77 7.55 -19.13
N TYR A 166 -4.50 8.76 -19.62
CA TYR A 166 -5.49 9.82 -19.76
C TYR A 166 -6.61 9.39 -20.72
N HIS A 167 -6.24 8.94 -21.93
CA HIS A 167 -7.20 8.41 -22.90
C HIS A 167 -8.00 7.24 -22.30
N MET A 168 -7.31 6.22 -21.81
CA MET A 168 -7.95 5.01 -21.26
C MET A 168 -8.85 5.32 -20.07
N GLY A 169 -8.41 6.18 -19.16
CA GLY A 169 -9.21 6.61 -18.02
C GLY A 169 -10.47 7.36 -18.41
N GLN A 170 -10.39 8.22 -19.42
CA GLN A 170 -11.54 8.95 -19.93
C GLN A 170 -12.59 8.02 -20.54
N GLU A 171 -12.17 7.08 -21.40
CA GLU A 171 -13.07 6.09 -22.02
C GLU A 171 -13.67 5.13 -20.99
N LEU A 172 -12.89 4.74 -19.97
CA LEU A 172 -13.34 3.87 -18.88
C LEU A 172 -14.38 4.57 -17.98
N GLY A 173 -14.13 5.83 -17.65
CA GLY A 173 -14.93 6.60 -16.71
C GLY A 173 -14.60 6.30 -15.24
N ILE A 174 -14.90 7.27 -14.37
CA ILE A 174 -14.48 7.25 -12.97
C ILE A 174 -15.09 6.10 -12.15
N ASP A 175 -16.36 5.77 -12.37
CA ASP A 175 -17.06 4.83 -11.47
C ASP A 175 -16.59 3.39 -11.69
N ARG A 176 -16.28 3.00 -12.93
CA ARG A 176 -15.64 1.72 -13.26
C ARG A 176 -14.21 1.69 -12.74
N LEU A 177 -13.43 2.75 -12.95
CA LEU A 177 -12.08 2.84 -12.40
C LEU A 177 -12.07 2.71 -10.85
N ALA A 178 -13.04 3.34 -10.17
CA ALA A 178 -13.23 3.22 -8.74
C ALA A 178 -13.65 1.81 -8.30
N HIS A 179 -14.44 1.11 -9.11
CA HIS A 179 -14.84 -0.27 -8.86
C HIS A 179 -13.61 -1.19 -8.80
N TYR A 180 -12.76 -1.19 -9.85
CA TYR A 180 -11.55 -2.00 -9.89
C TYR A 180 -10.58 -1.63 -8.76
N ALA A 181 -10.36 -0.33 -8.51
CA ALA A 181 -9.48 0.11 -7.42
C ALA A 181 -9.93 -0.39 -6.04
N LYS A 182 -11.24 -0.39 -5.76
CA LYS A 182 -11.80 -0.92 -4.52
C LYS A 182 -11.76 -2.45 -4.46
N ALA A 183 -11.92 -3.13 -5.60
CA ALA A 183 -11.76 -4.58 -5.70
C ALA A 183 -10.33 -5.01 -5.31
N PHE A 184 -9.32 -4.23 -5.72
CA PHE A 184 -7.92 -4.38 -5.28
C PHE A 184 -7.63 -3.95 -3.84
N GLY A 185 -8.65 -3.59 -3.05
CA GLY A 185 -8.47 -3.26 -1.65
C GLY A 185 -8.17 -1.79 -1.34
N LEU A 186 -8.09 -0.91 -2.33
CA LEU A 186 -7.80 0.50 -2.11
C LEU A 186 -9.00 1.27 -1.53
N GLY A 187 -8.74 2.32 -0.74
CA GLY A 187 -9.77 3.18 -0.18
C GLY A 187 -10.53 2.59 1.03
N LYS A 188 -10.06 1.48 1.59
CA LYS A 188 -10.55 0.85 2.82
C LYS A 188 -9.39 0.32 3.67
N VAL A 189 -9.60 0.17 4.97
CA VAL A 189 -8.60 -0.49 5.84
C VAL A 189 -8.36 -1.93 5.36
N THR A 190 -7.10 -2.36 5.43
CA THR A 190 -6.64 -3.69 5.01
C THR A 190 -6.97 -4.77 6.04
N GLY A 191 -7.11 -4.37 7.30
CA GLY A 191 -7.40 -5.28 8.41
C GLY A 191 -6.18 -5.64 9.26
N PHE A 192 -4.99 -5.15 8.93
CA PHE A 192 -3.76 -5.39 9.67
C PHE A 192 -3.77 -4.78 11.08
N ALA A 193 -4.21 -3.53 11.19
CA ALA A 193 -4.39 -2.79 12.42
C ALA A 193 -5.58 -1.83 12.28
N PRO A 194 -6.83 -2.33 12.22
CA PRO A 194 -7.99 -1.58 11.74
C PRO A 194 -8.22 -0.22 12.43
N GLN A 195 -7.92 -0.13 13.72
CA GLN A 195 -8.10 1.10 14.51
C GLN A 195 -7.00 2.15 14.29
N ARG A 196 -5.89 1.77 13.66
CA ARG A 196 -4.71 2.61 13.43
C ARG A 196 -4.44 2.86 11.95
N GLU A 197 -5.13 2.18 11.05
CA GLU A 197 -4.97 2.32 9.62
C GLU A 197 -5.68 3.55 9.06
N ALA A 198 -5.00 4.27 8.18
CA ALA A 198 -5.65 5.22 7.30
C ALA A 198 -6.40 4.47 6.20
N ARG A 199 -7.68 4.81 6.00
CA ARG A 199 -8.50 4.21 4.93
C ARG A 199 -8.08 4.66 3.52
N GLY A 200 -7.44 5.81 3.38
CA GLY A 200 -7.21 6.45 2.07
C GLY A 200 -8.51 6.94 1.42
N LEU A 201 -8.46 7.17 0.11
CA LEU A 201 -9.58 7.60 -0.71
C LEU A 201 -9.44 7.08 -2.14
N VAL A 202 -10.46 6.35 -2.60
CA VAL A 202 -10.70 6.09 -4.02
C VAL A 202 -11.93 6.91 -4.42
N PRO A 203 -11.77 7.98 -5.21
CA PRO A 203 -12.88 8.86 -5.57
C PRO A 203 -13.86 8.16 -6.53
N SER A 204 -15.12 8.58 -6.46
CA SER A 204 -16.19 8.20 -7.40
C SER A 204 -17.14 9.38 -7.61
N SER A 205 -18.01 9.29 -8.61
CA SER A 205 -19.03 10.33 -8.85
C SER A 205 -19.93 10.50 -7.62
N GLN A 206 -20.31 9.39 -6.98
CA GLN A 206 -21.10 9.38 -5.76
C GLN A 206 -20.33 9.99 -4.58
N TRP A 207 -19.04 9.68 -4.42
CA TRP A 207 -18.23 10.27 -3.36
C TRP A 207 -18.17 11.79 -3.50
N LYS A 208 -17.93 12.30 -4.72
CA LYS A 208 -17.79 13.75 -4.93
C LYS A 208 -19.08 14.49 -4.63
N ARG A 209 -20.23 13.97 -5.09
CA ARG A 209 -21.55 14.53 -4.74
C ARG A 209 -21.77 14.61 -3.24
N ARG A 210 -21.43 13.56 -2.48
CA ARG A 210 -21.60 13.52 -1.02
C ARG A 210 -20.61 14.40 -0.25
N ALA A 211 -19.34 14.39 -0.64
CA ALA A 211 -18.26 15.02 0.12
C ALA A 211 -18.05 16.48 -0.26
N ARG A 212 -18.43 16.89 -1.48
CA ARG A 212 -18.17 18.22 -2.03
C ARG A 212 -19.44 18.94 -2.52
N GLY A 213 -20.59 18.26 -2.61
CA GLY A 213 -21.81 18.86 -3.15
C GLY A 213 -21.76 19.12 -4.65
N GLU A 214 -20.80 18.53 -5.37
CA GLU A 214 -20.55 18.80 -6.78
C GLU A 214 -20.70 17.55 -7.66
N PRO A 215 -21.09 17.70 -8.93
CA PRO A 215 -20.99 16.62 -9.91
C PRO A 215 -19.52 16.29 -10.23
N TRP A 216 -19.31 15.10 -10.79
CA TRP A 216 -18.01 14.72 -11.32
C TRP A 216 -17.75 15.43 -12.66
N TYR A 217 -16.58 16.06 -12.80
CA TYR A 217 -16.15 16.67 -14.06
C TYR A 217 -15.17 15.73 -14.77
N GLY A 218 -15.37 15.48 -16.07
CA GLY A 218 -14.61 14.46 -16.80
C GLY A 218 -13.08 14.61 -16.74
N GLY A 219 -12.56 15.84 -16.68
CA GLY A 219 -11.12 16.12 -16.54
C GLY A 219 -10.50 15.66 -15.21
N GLU A 220 -11.33 15.38 -14.19
CA GLU A 220 -10.86 14.82 -12.91
C GLU A 220 -10.51 13.33 -13.04
N THR A 221 -11.18 12.60 -13.95
CA THR A 221 -10.89 11.20 -14.24
C THR A 221 -9.46 11.03 -14.77
N LEU A 222 -8.97 11.98 -15.57
CA LEU A 222 -7.62 11.95 -16.15
C LEU A 222 -6.55 11.88 -15.06
N SER A 223 -6.67 12.71 -14.02
CA SER A 223 -5.75 12.68 -12.87
C SER A 223 -5.85 11.37 -12.08
N VAL A 224 -7.07 10.86 -11.87
CA VAL A 224 -7.29 9.61 -11.12
C VAL A 224 -6.72 8.41 -11.87
N ALA A 225 -6.82 8.37 -13.20
CA ALA A 225 -6.32 7.28 -14.04
C ALA A 225 -4.80 7.06 -13.97
N ILE A 226 -4.06 8.07 -13.52
CA ILE A 226 -2.62 8.00 -13.24
C ILE A 226 -2.29 8.02 -11.74
N GLY A 227 -3.28 7.77 -10.88
CA GLY A 227 -3.11 7.70 -9.42
C GLY A 227 -2.91 9.04 -8.73
N GLN A 228 -3.41 10.13 -9.32
CA GLN A 228 -3.39 11.47 -8.75
C GLN A 228 -4.82 12.00 -8.49
N GLY A 229 -4.96 13.32 -8.34
CA GLY A 229 -6.23 13.97 -8.03
C GLY A 229 -6.64 13.72 -6.59
N TYR A 230 -7.86 13.21 -6.39
CA TYR A 230 -8.38 12.90 -5.06
C TYR A 230 -7.91 11.55 -4.50
N THR A 231 -7.23 10.73 -5.31
CA THR A 231 -6.81 9.39 -4.89
C THR A 231 -5.71 9.49 -3.83
N SER A 232 -5.90 8.78 -2.72
CA SER A 232 -4.88 8.61 -1.68
C SER A 232 -4.89 7.19 -1.13
N VAL A 233 -3.73 6.61 -0.89
CA VAL A 233 -3.58 5.25 -0.37
C VAL A 233 -2.42 5.16 0.60
N SER A 234 -2.39 4.11 1.42
CA SER A 234 -1.24 3.77 2.26
C SER A 234 -0.25 2.86 1.53
N PRO A 235 1.04 2.87 1.91
CA PRO A 235 2.03 1.91 1.42
C PRO A 235 1.60 0.44 1.61
N LEU A 236 0.94 0.11 2.73
CA LEU A 236 0.40 -1.23 2.95
C LEU A 236 -0.71 -1.58 1.96
N GLN A 237 -1.60 -0.64 1.62
CA GLN A 237 -2.61 -0.84 0.57
C GLN A 237 -1.95 -1.11 -0.79
N VAL A 238 -0.88 -0.38 -1.13
CA VAL A 238 -0.12 -0.61 -2.38
C VAL A 238 0.54 -1.99 -2.37
N ALA A 239 1.18 -2.40 -1.27
CA ALA A 239 1.79 -3.73 -1.17
C ALA A 239 0.75 -4.85 -1.35
N ASN A 240 -0.42 -4.73 -0.70
CA ASN A 240 -1.49 -5.72 -0.82
C ASN A 240 -2.09 -5.76 -2.24
N PHE A 241 -2.26 -4.60 -2.86
CA PHE A 241 -2.66 -4.50 -4.27
C PHE A 241 -1.67 -5.23 -5.19
N ILE A 242 -0.37 -4.96 -5.07
CA ILE A 242 0.66 -5.61 -5.91
C ILE A 242 0.73 -7.12 -5.63
N ALA A 243 0.59 -7.53 -4.37
CA ALA A 243 0.50 -8.94 -4.00
C ALA A 243 -0.69 -9.65 -4.66
N THR A 244 -1.85 -8.99 -4.65
CA THR A 244 -3.09 -9.47 -5.31
C THR A 244 -2.90 -9.61 -6.82
N LEU A 245 -2.18 -8.68 -7.46
CA LEU A 245 -1.86 -8.80 -8.88
C LEU A 245 -0.89 -9.98 -9.13
N ALA A 246 0.14 -10.11 -8.30
CA ALA A 246 1.17 -11.14 -8.46
C ALA A 246 0.64 -12.57 -8.24
N ASN A 247 -0.39 -12.75 -7.41
CA ASN A 247 -0.94 -14.06 -7.07
C ASN A 247 -2.16 -14.49 -7.92
N GLY A 248 -2.58 -13.69 -8.91
CA GLY A 248 -3.70 -14.04 -9.77
C GLY A 248 -5.07 -13.50 -9.35
N GLY A 249 -5.14 -12.56 -8.39
CA GLY A 249 -6.37 -11.86 -8.02
C GLY A 249 -6.91 -12.19 -6.62
N SER A 250 -6.17 -12.94 -5.80
CA SER A 250 -6.57 -13.25 -4.42
C SER A 250 -6.15 -12.14 -3.47
N LEU A 251 -7.11 -11.37 -2.97
CA LEU A 251 -6.84 -10.29 -2.00
C LEU A 251 -6.82 -10.88 -0.59
N TYR A 252 -5.64 -10.98 0.02
CA TYR A 252 -5.47 -11.47 1.39
C TYR A 252 -5.51 -10.33 2.42
N GLN A 253 -5.94 -10.65 3.64
CA GLN A 253 -5.75 -9.77 4.79
C GLN A 253 -4.27 -9.80 5.20
N PRO A 254 -3.57 -8.66 5.25
CA PRO A 254 -2.21 -8.63 5.73
C PRO A 254 -2.14 -9.00 7.21
N TYR A 255 -1.14 -9.79 7.61
CA TYR A 255 -0.95 -10.18 9.01
C TYR A 255 0.54 -10.37 9.36
N ALA A 256 0.87 -10.14 10.63
CA ALA A 256 2.25 -10.22 11.15
C ALA A 256 2.45 -11.28 12.25
N VAL A 257 1.38 -11.92 12.74
CA VAL A 257 1.46 -12.96 13.77
C VAL A 257 1.22 -14.31 13.11
N LEU A 258 2.22 -15.19 13.14
CA LEU A 258 2.15 -16.51 12.53
C LEU A 258 1.44 -17.51 13.44
N ARG A 259 1.79 -17.52 14.72
CA ARG A 259 1.26 -18.45 15.72
C ARG A 259 1.48 -17.95 17.14
N GLN A 260 0.67 -18.46 18.06
CA GLN A 260 0.76 -18.24 19.50
C GLN A 260 1.20 -19.54 20.19
N GLU A 261 2.12 -19.43 21.15
CA GLU A 261 2.58 -20.53 21.98
C GLU A 261 2.40 -20.19 23.45
N SER A 262 2.26 -21.20 24.31
CA SER A 262 2.37 -21.00 25.75
C SER A 262 3.77 -20.52 26.11
N SER A 263 3.95 -20.05 27.35
CA SER A 263 5.28 -19.75 27.89
C SER A 263 6.23 -20.95 27.90
N SER A 264 5.71 -22.18 27.85
CA SER A 264 6.48 -23.42 27.73
C SER A 264 6.70 -23.89 26.28
N GLY A 265 6.30 -23.09 25.28
CA GLY A 265 6.46 -23.41 23.85
C GLY A 265 5.40 -24.36 23.28
N VAL A 266 4.34 -24.66 24.02
CA VAL A 266 3.23 -25.49 23.52
C VAL A 266 2.40 -24.66 22.55
N LEU A 267 2.21 -25.13 21.33
CA LEU A 267 1.39 -24.46 20.32
C LEU A 267 -0.05 -24.27 20.82
N MET A 268 -0.53 -23.02 20.80
CA MET A 268 -1.90 -22.67 21.19
C MET A 268 -2.77 -22.36 19.96
N GLU A 269 -2.27 -21.56 19.03
CA GLU A 269 -3.02 -21.11 17.86
C GLU A 269 -2.09 -20.90 16.66
N VAL A 270 -2.55 -21.21 15.45
CA VAL A 270 -1.89 -20.85 14.19
C VAL A 270 -2.80 -19.93 13.40
N PHE A 271 -2.30 -18.77 13.04
CA PHE A 271 -3.04 -17.81 12.24
C PHE A 271 -2.94 -18.20 10.76
N LYS A 272 -4.09 -18.39 10.13
CA LYS A 272 -4.19 -18.79 8.72
C LYS A 272 -4.45 -17.58 7.81
N PRO A 273 -4.02 -17.64 6.54
CA PRO A 273 -4.32 -16.61 5.56
C PRO A 273 -5.83 -16.42 5.43
N LYS A 274 -6.29 -15.17 5.48
CA LYS A 274 -7.70 -14.83 5.30
C LYS A 274 -7.92 -14.17 3.95
N LEU A 275 -8.71 -14.81 3.09
CA LEU A 275 -9.13 -14.24 1.82
C LEU A 275 -10.20 -13.16 2.09
N LEU A 276 -9.94 -11.93 1.65
CA LEU A 276 -10.86 -10.80 1.73
C LEU A 276 -11.69 -10.61 0.45
N GLY A 277 -11.17 -11.11 -0.67
CA GLY A 277 -11.84 -11.06 -1.96
C GLY A 277 -11.06 -11.81 -3.03
N GLN A 278 -11.76 -12.15 -4.10
CA GLN A 278 -11.18 -12.72 -5.31
C GLN A 278 -11.61 -11.85 -6.48
N LEU A 279 -10.64 -11.40 -7.29
CA LEU A 279 -10.92 -10.79 -8.57
C LEU A 279 -10.95 -11.89 -9.62
N ASP A 280 -12.05 -11.97 -10.37
CA ASP A 280 -12.18 -12.86 -11.52
C ASP A 280 -11.60 -12.13 -12.74
N LEU A 281 -10.30 -12.33 -12.97
CA LEU A 281 -9.54 -11.64 -14.01
C LEU A 281 -9.29 -12.59 -15.16
N GLN A 282 -9.43 -12.11 -16.39
CA GLN A 282 -9.04 -12.91 -17.54
C GLN A 282 -7.52 -13.15 -17.51
N PRO A 283 -7.06 -14.42 -17.58
CA PRO A 283 -5.64 -14.74 -17.49
C PRO A 283 -4.77 -13.99 -18.52
N GLN A 284 -5.33 -13.74 -19.71
CA GLN A 284 -4.67 -12.97 -20.77
C GLN A 284 -4.42 -11.51 -20.35
N HIS A 285 -5.40 -10.83 -19.77
CA HIS A 285 -5.26 -9.43 -19.37
C HIS A 285 -4.32 -9.27 -18.19
N LEU A 286 -4.40 -10.18 -17.21
CA LEU A 286 -3.44 -10.21 -16.11
C LEU A 286 -2.01 -10.40 -16.63
N LYS A 287 -1.80 -11.36 -17.53
CA LYS A 287 -0.50 -11.59 -18.17
C LYS A 287 -0.01 -10.35 -18.91
N ALA A 288 -0.89 -9.61 -19.58
CA ALA A 288 -0.53 -8.38 -20.27
C ALA A 288 0.01 -7.30 -19.31
N VAL A 289 -0.69 -7.07 -18.19
CA VAL A 289 -0.29 -6.09 -17.17
C VAL A 289 1.01 -6.51 -16.49
N VAL A 290 1.14 -7.79 -16.11
CA VAL A 290 2.38 -8.32 -15.50
C VAL A 290 3.55 -8.24 -16.48
N GLN A 291 3.34 -8.52 -17.76
CA GLN A 291 4.38 -8.34 -18.79
C GLN A 291 4.78 -6.87 -18.95
N GLY A 292 3.82 -5.94 -18.89
CA GLY A 292 4.10 -4.50 -18.86
C GLY A 292 4.97 -4.11 -17.66
N MET A 293 4.66 -4.61 -16.46
CA MET A 293 5.49 -4.42 -15.26
C MET A 293 6.88 -5.03 -15.42
N TRP A 294 6.98 -6.23 -15.99
CA TRP A 294 8.27 -6.86 -16.28
C TRP A 294 9.12 -5.99 -17.22
N GLN A 295 8.50 -5.36 -18.23
CA GLN A 295 9.19 -4.44 -19.16
C GLN A 295 9.65 -3.13 -18.49
N VAL A 296 9.05 -2.71 -17.37
CA VAL A 296 9.55 -1.55 -16.60
C VAL A 296 10.99 -1.77 -16.16
N VAL A 297 11.35 -2.99 -15.75
CA VAL A 297 12.69 -3.33 -15.24
C VAL A 297 13.57 -3.92 -16.36
N ASN A 298 13.02 -4.81 -17.17
CA ASN A 298 13.79 -5.62 -18.11
C ASN A 298 13.73 -5.12 -19.57
N GLY A 299 12.75 -4.27 -19.88
CA GLY A 299 12.53 -3.80 -21.24
C GLY A 299 13.54 -2.72 -21.67
N PRO A 300 13.81 -2.59 -22.98
CA PRO A 300 14.80 -1.65 -23.51
C PRO A 300 14.41 -0.18 -23.31
N ARG A 301 13.14 0.11 -22.97
CA ARG A 301 12.63 1.46 -22.71
C ARG A 301 12.05 1.64 -21.29
N GLY A 302 12.25 0.65 -20.41
CA GLY A 302 11.69 0.65 -19.06
C GLY A 302 12.18 1.81 -18.18
N THR A 303 11.31 2.36 -17.33
CA THR A 303 11.68 3.42 -16.37
C THR A 303 12.43 2.87 -15.13
N GLY A 304 12.28 1.59 -14.82
CA GLY A 304 12.86 0.92 -13.64
C GLY A 304 14.14 0.13 -13.93
N ARG A 305 14.79 0.30 -15.09
CA ARG A 305 15.94 -0.51 -15.53
C ARG A 305 17.12 -0.54 -14.56
N ARG A 306 17.28 0.47 -13.70
CA ARG A 306 18.37 0.50 -12.71
C ARG A 306 18.22 -0.60 -11.64
N ALA A 307 17.03 -1.16 -11.48
CA ALA A 307 16.75 -2.28 -10.58
C ALA A 307 16.94 -3.65 -11.25
N ARG A 308 17.40 -3.70 -12.51
CA ARG A 308 17.70 -4.96 -13.18
C ARG A 308 18.95 -5.57 -12.54
N HIS A 309 18.78 -6.73 -11.94
CA HIS A 309 19.85 -7.58 -11.42
C HIS A 309 20.13 -8.71 -12.40
#